data_AF-A0A8J3HSC5-F1
#
_entry.id   AF-A0A8J3HSC5-F1
#
_cell.length_a   1.000
_cell.length_b   1.000
_cell.length_c   1.000
_cell.angle_alpha   90.00
_cell.angle_beta   90.00
_cell.angle_gamma   90.00
#
_symmetry.space_group_name_H-M   'P 1'
#
loop_
_entity.id
_entity.type
_entity.pdbx_description
1 polymer ?
#
loop_
_entity_poly.entity_id
_entity_poly.type
_entity_poly.pdbx_seq_one_letter_code
_entity_poly.pdbx_strand_id
1 'polypeptide(L)'
;MSEHPFTLDQIRYQAQDQALAFLLASIVYFKEQGCSPLPFIASVGNTLAPRWKDLQGFGAHVVMEHLALHVVALGGHIVAMTGDDVLSCATLSHIPSTEILKSFALSRDDADVIWDVFQPIAASLYLWYAWSREQDEVTFKLSRTRLPIV
;
A
#
# COMPACT_ATOMS: atom_id res chain seq x y z
N MET A 1 -29.54 -11.44 15.19
CA MET A 1 -28.56 -10.91 14.21
C MET A 1 -28.97 -11.48 12.87
N SER A 2 -29.34 -10.65 11.89
CA SER A 2 -29.70 -11.14 10.56
C SER A 2 -28.43 -11.61 9.86
N GLU A 3 -28.29 -12.91 9.66
CA GLU A 3 -27.28 -13.46 8.77
C GLU A 3 -27.61 -12.98 7.34
N HIS A 4 -26.72 -12.17 6.77
CA HIS A 4 -26.80 -11.80 5.36
C HIS A 4 -26.62 -13.05 4.48
N PRO A 5 -27.11 -13.07 3.23
CA PRO A 5 -27.02 -14.25 2.36
C PRO A 5 -25.60 -14.55 1.85
N PHE A 6 -24.61 -13.72 2.19
CA PHE A 6 -23.24 -13.83 1.68
C PHE A 6 -22.33 -14.67 2.58
N THR A 7 -21.46 -15.46 1.96
CA THR A 7 -20.40 -16.19 2.67
C THR A 7 -19.26 -15.25 3.07
N LEU A 8 -18.45 -15.65 4.06
CA LEU A 8 -17.26 -14.88 4.45
C LEU A 8 -16.26 -14.72 3.30
N ASP A 9 -16.13 -15.72 2.43
CA ASP A 9 -15.23 -15.65 1.29
C ASP A 9 -15.73 -14.67 0.23
N GLN A 10 -17.04 -14.62 -0.01
CA GLN A 10 -17.65 -13.59 -0.87
C GLN A 10 -17.40 -12.19 -0.31
N ILE A 11 -17.58 -11.99 1.00
CA ILE A 11 -17.36 -10.70 1.66
C ILE A 11 -15.88 -10.29 1.59
N ARG A 12 -14.96 -11.22 1.83
CA ARG A 12 -13.51 -10.97 1.77
C ARG A 12 -13.07 -10.57 0.36
N TYR A 13 -13.48 -11.34 -0.65
CA TYR A 13 -13.16 -11.06 -2.05
C TYR A 13 -13.72 -9.69 -2.46
N GLN A 14 -14.99 -9.42 -2.12
CA GLN A 14 -15.63 -8.15 -2.43
C GLN A 14 -14.98 -6.96 -1.70
N ALA A 15 -14.57 -7.13 -0.44
CA ALA A 15 -13.91 -6.08 0.33
C ALA A 15 -12.52 -5.76 -0.20
N GLN A 16 -11.75 -6.79 -0.59
CA GLN A 16 -10.43 -6.65 -1.21
C GLN A 16 -10.51 -5.86 -2.52
N ASP A 17 -11.43 -6.25 -3.41
CA ASP A 17 -11.65 -5.58 -4.70
C ASP A 17 -12.10 -4.11 -4.50
N GLN A 18 -13.04 -3.88 -3.58
CA GLN A 18 -13.52 -2.52 -3.29
C GLN A 18 -12.45 -1.62 -2.67
N ALA A 19 -11.61 -2.13 -1.77
CA ALA A 19 -10.61 -1.32 -1.08
C ALA A 19 -9.62 -0.70 -2.08
N LEU A 20 -9.10 -1.51 -3.01
CA LEU A 20 -8.21 -1.01 -4.06
C LEU A 20 -8.98 -0.11 -5.04
N ALA A 21 -10.20 -0.49 -5.44
CA ALA A 21 -11.02 0.31 -6.34
C ALA A 21 -11.30 1.73 -5.81
N PHE A 22 -11.58 1.90 -4.52
CA PHE A 22 -11.80 3.22 -3.93
C PHE A 22 -10.53 4.09 -3.93
N LEU A 23 -9.36 3.50 -3.69
CA LEU A 23 -8.09 4.21 -3.82
C LEU A 23 -7.85 4.64 -5.27
N LEU A 24 -8.03 3.76 -6.25
CA LEU A 24 -7.86 4.09 -7.67
C LEU A 24 -8.89 5.12 -8.17
N ALA A 25 -10.14 5.04 -7.72
CA ALA A 25 -11.17 6.02 -8.03
C ALA A 25 -10.79 7.43 -7.58
N SER A 26 -10.11 7.56 -6.44
CA SER A 26 -9.59 8.85 -5.98
C SER A 26 -8.53 9.41 -6.93
N ILE A 27 -7.66 8.55 -7.48
CA ILE A 27 -6.64 8.96 -8.46
C ILE A 27 -7.31 9.46 -9.74
N VAL A 28 -8.31 8.73 -10.25
CA VAL A 28 -9.11 9.15 -11.41
C VAL A 28 -9.73 10.52 -11.16
N TYR A 29 -10.37 10.72 -10.01
CA TYR A 29 -10.99 12.00 -9.66
C TYR A 29 -10.00 13.16 -9.73
N PHE A 30 -8.82 13.04 -9.10
CA PHE A 30 -7.82 14.12 -9.15
C PHE A 30 -7.28 14.36 -10.57
N LYS A 31 -7.07 13.29 -11.34
CA LYS A 31 -6.61 13.37 -12.73
C LYS A 31 -7.62 14.09 -13.63
N GLU A 32 -8.91 13.80 -13.50
CA GLU A 32 -9.97 14.48 -14.26
C GLU A 32 -10.05 15.98 -13.94
N GLN A 33 -9.66 16.38 -12.73
CA GLN A 33 -9.57 17.78 -12.33
C GLN A 33 -8.24 18.46 -12.72
N GLY A 34 -7.30 17.74 -13.33
CA GLY A 34 -5.96 18.24 -13.63
C GLY A 34 -5.10 18.50 -12.38
N CYS A 35 -5.44 17.87 -11.25
CA CYS A 35 -4.76 18.01 -9.98
C CYS A 35 -3.85 16.81 -9.69
N SER A 36 -2.80 17.03 -8.90
CA SER A 36 -1.98 15.92 -8.38
C SER A 36 -2.72 15.19 -7.25
N PRO A 37 -2.75 13.83 -7.24
CA PRO A 37 -3.32 13.06 -6.15
C PRO A 37 -2.41 12.97 -4.92
N LEU A 38 -1.12 13.36 -5.02
CA LEU A 38 -0.13 13.18 -3.95
C LEU A 38 -0.53 13.83 -2.61
N PRO A 39 -1.08 15.06 -2.56
CA PRO A 39 -1.53 15.66 -1.29
C PRO A 39 -2.65 14.85 -0.63
N PHE A 40 -3.55 14.28 -1.43
CA PHE A 40 -4.60 13.40 -0.92
C PHE A 40 -4.01 12.11 -0.36
N ILE A 41 -3.11 11.45 -1.08
CA ILE A 41 -2.45 10.22 -0.62
C ILE A 41 -1.66 10.46 0.67
N ALA A 42 -0.91 11.55 0.76
CA ALA A 42 -0.23 11.94 1.99
C ALA A 42 -1.22 12.19 3.14
N SER A 43 -2.37 12.82 2.87
CA SER A 43 -3.42 13.02 3.87
C SER A 43 -4.03 11.70 4.35
N VAL A 44 -4.26 10.74 3.46
CA VAL A 44 -4.73 9.38 3.82
C VAL A 44 -3.71 8.71 4.72
N GLY A 45 -2.43 8.73 4.35
CA GLY A 45 -1.37 8.13 5.15
C GLY A 45 -1.25 8.76 6.55
N ASN A 46 -1.31 10.09 6.67
CA ASN A 46 -1.34 10.79 7.96
C ASN A 46 -2.56 10.41 8.80
N THR A 47 -3.72 10.21 8.16
CA THR A 47 -4.95 9.79 8.84
C THR A 47 -4.85 8.35 9.37
N LEU A 48 -4.13 7.48 8.64
CA LEU A 48 -3.95 6.07 8.99
C LEU A 48 -2.82 5.84 10.00
N ALA A 49 -1.80 6.70 10.04
CA ALA A 49 -0.63 6.56 10.89
C ALA A 49 -0.96 6.28 12.39
N PRO A 50 -1.94 6.97 13.02
CA PRO A 50 -2.31 6.66 14.41
C PRO A 50 -2.82 5.23 14.64
N ARG A 51 -3.32 4.55 13.60
CA ARG A 51 -3.78 3.15 13.67
C ARG A 51 -2.61 2.16 13.75
N TRP A 52 -1.39 2.62 13.51
CA TRP A 52 -0.16 1.84 13.56
C TRP A 52 0.66 2.10 14.83
N LYS A 53 0.15 2.92 15.76
CA LYS A 53 0.88 3.32 16.98
C LYS A 53 1.37 2.13 17.83
N ASP A 54 0.66 1.01 17.79
CA ASP A 54 1.02 -0.19 18.56
C ASP A 54 2.30 -0.86 18.02
N LEU A 55 2.75 -0.47 16.82
CA LEU A 55 4.02 -0.89 16.23
C LEU A 55 5.19 0.06 16.58
N GLN A 56 4.95 1.10 17.36
CA GLN A 56 6.02 2.01 17.79
C GLN A 56 7.08 1.26 18.61
N GLY A 57 8.35 1.42 18.23
CA GLY A 57 9.48 0.75 18.89
C GLY A 57 9.82 -0.63 18.33
N PHE A 58 8.97 -1.22 17.47
CA PHE A 58 9.28 -2.47 16.79
C PHE A 58 10.39 -2.32 15.73
N GLY A 59 10.96 -3.45 15.30
CA GLY A 59 11.94 -3.53 14.21
C GLY A 59 11.33 -3.28 12.84
N ALA A 60 12.16 -2.90 11.87
CA ALA A 60 11.74 -2.70 10.49
C ALA A 60 11.02 -3.93 9.91
N HIS A 61 11.48 -5.14 10.25
CA HIS A 61 10.85 -6.38 9.81
C HIS A 61 9.39 -6.53 10.27
N VAL A 62 9.10 -6.32 11.56
CA VAL A 62 7.73 -6.45 12.09
C VAL A 62 6.79 -5.42 11.46
N VAL A 63 7.27 -4.19 11.23
CA VAL A 63 6.48 -3.17 10.53
C VAL A 63 6.28 -3.56 9.06
N MET A 64 7.27 -4.18 8.42
CA MET A 64 7.17 -4.66 7.04
C MET A 64 6.14 -5.80 6.91
N GLU A 65 6.07 -6.73 7.86
CA GLU A 65 5.04 -7.77 7.87
C GLU A 65 3.63 -7.16 7.91
N HIS A 66 3.43 -6.11 8.72
CA HIS A 66 2.17 -5.40 8.76
C HIS A 66 1.87 -4.68 7.44
N LEU A 67 2.85 -4.01 6.84
CA LEU A 67 2.71 -3.37 5.53
C LEU A 67 2.38 -4.38 4.43
N ALA A 68 3.11 -5.49 4.35
CA ALA A 68 2.86 -6.53 3.39
C ALA A 68 1.44 -7.09 3.54
N LEU A 69 0.94 -7.27 4.77
CA LEU A 69 -0.43 -7.69 5.01
C LEU A 69 -1.46 -6.71 4.45
N HIS A 70 -1.25 -5.39 4.59
CA HIS A 70 -2.14 -4.38 3.98
C HIS A 70 -2.14 -4.48 2.47
N VAL A 71 -0.98 -4.65 1.84
CA VAL A 71 -0.88 -4.78 0.38
C VAL A 71 -1.52 -6.09 -0.12
N VAL A 72 -1.34 -7.20 0.60
CA VAL A 72 -2.03 -8.46 0.32
C VAL A 72 -3.55 -8.30 0.45
N ALA A 73 -4.01 -7.57 1.47
CA ALA A 73 -5.43 -7.27 1.66
C ALA A 73 -6.03 -6.40 0.53
N LEU A 74 -5.20 -5.78 -0.31
CA LEU A 74 -5.60 -5.04 -1.51
C LEU A 74 -5.53 -5.88 -2.80
N GLY A 75 -5.07 -7.13 -2.76
CA GLY A 75 -4.94 -7.99 -3.95
C GLY A 75 -3.53 -8.45 -4.28
N GLY A 76 -2.51 -7.96 -3.57
CA GLY A 76 -1.12 -8.30 -3.86
C GLY A 76 -0.75 -9.71 -3.44
N HIS A 77 0.27 -10.27 -4.10
CA HIS A 77 0.86 -11.55 -3.72
C HIS A 77 2.31 -11.33 -3.29
N ILE A 78 2.71 -11.90 -2.14
CA ILE A 78 4.10 -11.82 -1.67
C ILE A 78 4.97 -12.69 -2.57
N VAL A 79 5.96 -12.08 -3.22
CA VAL A 79 7.01 -12.76 -3.99
C VAL A 79 8.18 -13.09 -3.08
N ALA A 80 8.63 -12.11 -2.30
CA ALA A 80 9.74 -12.26 -1.37
C ALA A 80 9.60 -11.29 -0.19
N MET A 81 10.09 -11.69 0.97
CA MET A 81 10.24 -10.82 2.12
C MET A 81 11.54 -11.17 2.84
N THR A 82 12.36 -10.16 3.11
CA THR A 82 13.69 -10.33 3.70
C THR A 82 14.01 -9.19 4.66
N GLY A 83 15.02 -9.39 5.50
CA GLY A 83 15.57 -8.37 6.36
C GLY A 83 15.46 -8.68 7.85
N ASP A 84 15.70 -7.64 8.65
CA ASP A 84 15.82 -7.68 10.09
C ASP A 84 15.24 -6.42 10.75
N ASP A 85 15.56 -6.21 12.02
CA ASP A 85 15.10 -5.06 12.80
C ASP A 85 15.60 -3.71 12.27
N VAL A 86 16.70 -3.68 11.51
CA VAL A 86 17.31 -2.46 10.97
C VAL A 86 16.79 -2.15 9.58
N LEU A 87 16.74 -3.14 8.69
CA LEU A 87 16.33 -2.98 7.30
C LEU A 87 15.47 -4.17 6.88
N SER A 88 14.29 -3.90 6.33
CA SER A 88 13.44 -4.94 5.75
C SER A 88 12.87 -4.54 4.40
N CYS A 89 12.72 -5.53 3.54
CA CYS A 89 12.22 -5.42 2.18
C CYS A 89 11.10 -6.43 1.95
N ALA A 90 10.03 -6.01 1.27
CA ALA A 90 8.99 -6.91 0.78
C ALA A 90 8.70 -6.60 -0.69
N THR A 91 8.67 -7.64 -1.51
CA THR A 91 8.34 -7.57 -2.94
C THR A 91 7.00 -8.26 -3.16
N LEU A 92 6.08 -7.55 -3.80
CA LEU A 92 4.74 -8.04 -4.11
C LEU A 92 4.42 -7.89 -5.60
N SER A 93 3.72 -8.85 -6.16
CA SER A 93 3.27 -8.87 -7.56
C SER A 93 1.76 -8.68 -7.69
N HIS A 94 1.32 -8.47 -8.94
CA HIS A 94 -0.08 -8.40 -9.35
C HIS A 94 -0.91 -7.30 -8.67
N ILE A 95 -0.26 -6.24 -8.20
CA ILE A 95 -0.95 -5.10 -7.60
C ILE A 95 -0.43 -3.74 -8.07
N PRO A 96 -1.31 -2.85 -8.57
CA PRO A 96 -2.67 -3.16 -9.02
C PRO A 96 -2.68 -4.13 -10.20
N SER A 97 -3.71 -4.96 -10.32
CA SER A 97 -3.83 -5.88 -11.46
C SER A 97 -3.99 -5.12 -12.78
N THR A 98 -3.58 -5.71 -13.91
CA THR A 98 -3.72 -5.03 -15.21
C THR A 98 -5.20 -4.85 -15.59
N GLU A 99 -6.08 -5.74 -15.14
CA GLU A 99 -7.53 -5.66 -15.39
C GLU A 99 -8.16 -4.47 -14.66
N ILE A 100 -7.84 -4.26 -13.37
CA ILE A 100 -8.39 -3.12 -12.62
C ILE A 100 -7.88 -1.79 -13.20
N LEU A 101 -6.60 -1.69 -13.57
CA LEU A 101 -6.05 -0.49 -14.19
C LEU A 101 -6.77 -0.13 -15.51
N LYS A 102 -7.08 -1.14 -16.34
CA LYS A 102 -7.86 -0.94 -17.57
C LYS A 102 -9.27 -0.43 -17.29
N SER A 103 -9.95 -0.98 -16.28
CA SER A 103 -11.30 -0.56 -15.88
C SER A 103 -11.36 0.90 -15.42
N PHE A 104 -10.27 1.40 -14.82
CA PHE A 104 -10.17 2.80 -14.38
C PHE A 104 -9.49 3.72 -15.41
N ALA A 105 -9.11 3.21 -16.59
CA ALA A 105 -8.34 3.95 -17.59
C ALA A 105 -7.06 4.60 -17.03
N LEU A 106 -6.43 3.95 -16.04
CA LEU A 106 -5.18 4.39 -15.42
C LEU A 106 -4.00 3.67 -16.06
N SER A 107 -2.90 4.41 -16.26
CA SER A 107 -1.60 3.78 -16.45
C SER A 107 -1.09 3.25 -15.11
N ARG A 108 -0.05 2.41 -15.17
CA ARG A 108 0.60 1.90 -13.97
C ARG A 108 1.25 3.03 -13.15
N ASP A 109 1.89 3.98 -13.84
CA ASP A 109 2.52 5.16 -13.22
C ASP A 109 1.48 6.05 -12.51
N ASP A 110 0.29 6.22 -13.09
CA ASP A 110 -0.79 6.95 -12.42
C ASP A 110 -1.18 6.29 -11.09
N ALA A 111 -1.24 4.96 -11.07
CA ALA A 111 -1.72 4.19 -9.93
C ALA A 111 -0.66 3.99 -8.85
N ASP A 112 0.62 3.91 -9.21
CA ASP A 112 1.69 3.62 -8.26
C ASP A 112 1.88 4.73 -7.20
N VAL A 113 1.37 5.93 -7.43
CA VAL A 113 1.33 7.02 -6.42
C VAL A 113 0.62 6.59 -5.13
N ILE A 114 -0.26 5.57 -5.15
CA ILE A 114 -0.93 5.08 -3.95
C ILE A 114 0.05 4.53 -2.91
N TRP A 115 1.24 4.08 -3.32
CA TRP A 115 2.25 3.52 -2.42
C TRP A 115 2.85 4.57 -1.49
N ASP A 116 2.83 5.84 -1.89
CA ASP A 116 3.27 6.96 -1.05
C ASP A 116 2.42 7.12 0.22
N VAL A 117 1.26 6.44 0.32
CA VAL A 117 0.43 6.38 1.53
C VAL A 117 1.23 5.88 2.75
N PHE A 118 2.22 5.02 2.53
CA PHE A 118 3.02 4.44 3.61
C PHE A 118 4.14 5.36 4.11
N GLN A 119 4.51 6.40 3.36
CA GLN A 119 5.56 7.32 3.77
C GLN A 119 5.28 8.02 5.11
N PRO A 120 4.14 8.70 5.32
CA PRO A 120 3.82 9.31 6.62
C PRO A 120 3.61 8.27 7.73
N ILE A 121 3.13 7.07 7.39
CA ILE A 121 2.99 5.96 8.36
C ILE A 121 4.35 5.55 8.89
N ALA A 122 5.30 5.26 8.00
CA ALA A 122 6.66 4.89 8.37
C ALA A 122 7.38 6.01 9.15
N ALA A 123 7.20 7.27 8.72
CA ALA A 123 7.75 8.43 9.42
C ALA A 123 7.23 8.53 10.86
N SER A 124 5.95 8.25 11.10
CA SER A 124 5.36 8.24 12.46
C SER A 124 5.96 7.16 13.38
N LEU A 125 6.55 6.12 12.80
CA LEU A 125 7.22 5.01 13.49
C LEU A 125 8.75 5.20 13.55
N TYR A 126 9.26 6.37 13.17
CA TYR A 126 10.69 6.67 13.08
C TYR A 126 11.45 5.76 12.11
N LEU A 127 10.79 5.35 11.02
CA LEU A 127 11.38 4.56 9.94
C LEU A 127 11.47 5.38 8.65
N TRP A 128 12.52 5.13 7.89
CA TRP A 128 12.67 5.54 6.51
C TRP A 128 11.92 4.56 5.62
N TYR A 129 11.22 5.10 4.63
CA TYR A 129 10.45 4.34 3.68
C TYR A 129 10.84 4.70 2.26
N ALA A 130 10.89 3.69 1.40
CA ALA A 130 10.94 3.85 -0.04
C ALA A 130 10.20 2.69 -0.69
N TRP A 131 9.76 2.90 -1.92
CA TRP A 131 9.30 1.84 -2.78
C TRP A 131 9.87 2.02 -4.19
N SER A 132 9.91 0.93 -4.93
CA SER A 132 10.28 0.92 -6.34
C SER A 132 9.47 -0.14 -7.07
N ARG A 133 9.25 0.06 -8.37
CA ARG A 133 8.63 -0.94 -9.22
C ARG A 133 9.60 -1.44 -10.28
N GLU A 134 9.59 -2.75 -10.49
CA GLU A 134 10.19 -3.39 -11.65
C GLU A 134 9.13 -4.27 -12.32
N GLN A 135 8.75 -3.93 -13.55
CA GLN A 135 7.67 -4.61 -14.29
C GLN A 135 6.36 -4.70 -13.48
N ASP A 136 5.92 -5.90 -13.10
CA ASP A 136 4.69 -6.13 -12.32
C ASP A 136 4.93 -6.17 -10.81
N GLU A 137 6.19 -6.11 -10.36
CA GLU A 137 6.56 -6.25 -8.95
C GLU A 137 6.83 -4.89 -8.30
N VAL A 138 6.20 -4.64 -7.16
CA VAL A 138 6.48 -3.50 -6.29
C VAL A 138 7.29 -3.97 -5.10
N THR A 139 8.42 -3.31 -4.85
CA THR A 139 9.28 -3.59 -3.70
C THR A 139 9.23 -2.43 -2.73
N PHE A 140 8.84 -2.71 -1.50
CA PHE A 140 8.86 -1.80 -0.36
C PHE A 140 10.14 -1.99 0.46
N LYS A 141 10.66 -0.90 1.00
CA LYS A 141 11.82 -0.89 1.90
C LYS A 141 11.52 -0.05 3.13
N LEU A 142 11.80 -0.60 4.31
CA LEU A 142 11.74 0.08 5.59
C LEU A 142 13.10 0.00 6.28
N SER A 143 13.57 1.12 6.84
CA SER A 143 14.88 1.18 7.49
C SER A 143 14.88 2.09 8.71
N ARG A 144 15.61 1.71 9.76
CA ARG A 144 15.92 2.59 10.90
C ARG A 144 16.94 3.67 10.57
N THR A 145 17.75 3.45 9.54
CA THR A 145 18.73 4.43 9.03
C THR A 145 18.30 4.96 7.68
N ARG A 146 18.81 6.14 7.32
CA ARG A 146 18.46 6.80 6.06
C ARG A 146 18.78 5.88 4.88
N LEU A 147 17.78 5.62 4.04
CA LEU A 147 17.96 4.87 2.81
C LEU A 147 18.81 5.71 1.82
N PRO A 148 19.73 5.08 1.09
CA PRO A 148 20.49 5.77 0.05
C PRO A 148 19.51 6.29 -1.03
N ILE A 149 19.76 7.52 -1.49
CA ILE A 149 19.05 8.07 -2.65
C ILE A 149 19.54 7.28 -3.86
N VAL A 150 18.64 6.57 -4.52
CA VAL A 150 18.89 5.92 -5.83
C VAL A 150 18.54 6.90 -6.92
#